data_AF-A0A925IC78-F1
#
_entry.id   AF-A0A925IC78-F1
#
_cell.length_a   1.000
_cell.length_b   1.000
_cell.length_c   1.000
_cell.angle_alpha   90.00
_cell.angle_beta   90.00
_cell.angle_gamma   90.00
#
_symmetry.space_group_name_H-M   'P 1'
#
loop_
_entity.id
_entity.type
_entity.pdbx_description
1 polymer ?
#
loop_
_entity_poly.entity_id
_entity_poly.type
_entity_poly.pdbx_seq_one_letter_code
_entity_poly.pdbx_strand_id
1 'polypeptide(L)'
;MKNRTDGLLIIVQFFFLFAMPCVSKAQVTDDRIHDLKAGRVQPDTSYIYSLPFSPKSKFLLIQAYNSKMSHAGELSLDFKMKPGSKIFAAREGVVESVKENSDQGGLKSEYMNDGNHIIIRHYDGSVAMYWHLQKDGVLINEGDSLQKGKHIGFSGNTGYSAFPHLHFQVQDASGRDVATRFYTKKGVRYLRPGKWYEAG
;
A
#
# COMPACT_ATOMS: atom_id res chain seq x y z
N MET A 1 -41.75 60.70 -2.79
CA MET A 1 -41.44 60.42 -4.20
C MET A 1 -40.14 59.64 -4.27
N LYS A 2 -40.17 58.52 -5.00
CA LYS A 2 -39.10 57.54 -5.25
C LYS A 2 -37.99 58.17 -6.11
N ASN A 3 -36.75 57.68 -5.97
CA ASN A 3 -35.80 57.28 -7.03
C ASN A 3 -34.45 56.96 -6.36
N ARG A 4 -34.16 55.68 -6.04
CA ARG A 4 -33.53 54.65 -6.90
C ARG A 4 -32.20 55.13 -7.51
N THR A 5 -31.12 54.80 -6.82
CA THR A 5 -29.77 54.67 -7.38
C THR A 5 -29.60 53.27 -7.95
N ASP A 6 -29.17 53.22 -9.21
CA ASP A 6 -28.90 52.00 -9.97
C ASP A 6 -27.67 51.26 -9.42
N GLY A 7 -27.90 50.07 -8.87
CA GLY A 7 -26.86 49.15 -8.46
C GLY A 7 -26.61 48.12 -9.55
N LEU A 8 -25.42 48.19 -10.12
CA LEU A 8 -24.87 47.30 -11.15
C LEU A 8 -24.92 45.83 -10.72
N LEU A 9 -25.54 45.01 -11.55
CA LEU A 9 -25.71 43.56 -11.39
C LEU A 9 -24.37 42.84 -11.62
N ILE A 10 -23.66 42.44 -10.55
CA ILE A 10 -22.50 41.54 -10.65
C ILE A 10 -23.03 40.11 -10.74
N ILE A 11 -23.04 39.58 -11.96
CA ILE A 11 -23.28 38.16 -12.23
C ILE A 11 -22.05 37.39 -11.74
N VAL A 12 -22.13 36.84 -10.53
CA VAL A 12 -21.17 35.83 -10.06
C VAL A 12 -21.50 34.53 -10.79
N GLN A 13 -20.77 34.30 -11.88
CA GLN A 13 -20.85 33.07 -12.65
C GLN A 13 -20.24 31.95 -11.79
N PHE A 14 -21.09 31.23 -11.07
CA PHE A 14 -20.71 29.99 -10.40
C PHE A 14 -20.29 28.98 -11.48
N PHE A 15 -18.98 28.89 -11.72
CA PHE A 15 -18.40 27.75 -12.40
C PHE A 15 -18.64 26.52 -11.51
N PHE A 16 -19.72 25.80 -11.80
CA PHE A 16 -19.85 24.40 -11.43
C PHE A 16 -18.73 23.66 -12.16
N LEU A 17 -17.58 23.50 -11.47
CA LEU A 17 -16.64 22.45 -11.80
C LEU A 17 -17.37 21.14 -11.49
N PHE A 18 -18.06 20.59 -12.49
CA PHE A 18 -18.31 19.16 -12.54
C PHE A 18 -16.93 18.51 -12.58
N ALA A 19 -16.44 18.09 -11.42
CA ALA A 19 -15.39 17.11 -11.34
C ALA A 19 -15.93 15.87 -12.06
N MET A 20 -15.54 15.70 -13.33
CA MET A 20 -15.72 14.44 -14.01
C MET A 20 -15.07 13.38 -13.11
N PRO A 21 -15.79 12.32 -12.72
CA PRO A 21 -15.12 11.18 -12.12
C PRO A 21 -14.13 10.68 -13.17
N CYS A 22 -12.84 10.90 -12.93
CA CYS A 22 -11.80 10.23 -13.65
C CYS A 22 -11.98 8.74 -13.34
N VAL A 23 -12.66 8.04 -14.25
CA VAL A 23 -12.83 6.60 -14.19
C VAL A 23 -11.43 6.02 -14.40
N SER A 24 -10.71 5.77 -13.32
CA SER A 24 -9.47 4.99 -13.33
C SER A 24 -9.83 3.53 -13.63
N LYS A 25 -10.01 3.22 -14.92
CA LYS A 25 -10.09 1.85 -15.41
C LYS A 25 -8.69 1.37 -15.81
N ALA A 26 -8.21 0.40 -15.04
CA ALA A 26 -7.04 -0.46 -15.24
C ALA A 26 -5.70 0.24 -15.51
N GLN A 27 -4.94 0.49 -14.43
CA GLN A 27 -3.55 0.98 -14.47
C GLN A 27 -2.52 0.04 -15.14
N VAL A 28 -2.93 -1.16 -15.57
CA VAL A 28 -2.02 -2.23 -16.03
C VAL A 28 -2.66 -3.01 -17.18
N THR A 29 -1.93 -3.18 -18.29
CA THR A 29 -2.38 -3.95 -19.47
C THR A 29 -2.51 -5.44 -19.15
N ASP A 30 -3.36 -6.17 -19.90
CA ASP A 30 -3.59 -7.61 -19.70
C ASP A 30 -2.30 -8.44 -19.83
N ASP A 31 -1.44 -8.11 -20.80
CA ASP A 31 -0.14 -8.76 -20.97
C ASP A 31 0.76 -8.57 -19.75
N ARG A 32 0.79 -7.34 -19.20
CA ARG A 32 1.54 -7.04 -17.99
C ARG A 32 0.97 -7.79 -16.79
N ILE A 33 -0.35 -7.92 -16.67
CA ILE A 33 -0.98 -8.74 -15.63
C ILE A 33 -0.57 -10.22 -15.78
N HIS A 34 -0.53 -10.75 -17.00
CA HIS A 34 -0.09 -12.12 -17.25
C HIS A 34 1.36 -12.35 -16.78
N ASP A 35 2.26 -11.41 -17.08
CA ASP A 35 3.66 -11.48 -16.61
C ASP A 35 3.80 -11.42 -15.10
N LEU A 36 3.05 -10.53 -14.44
CA LEU A 36 3.02 -10.42 -12.98
C LEU A 36 2.57 -11.73 -12.34
N LYS A 37 1.50 -12.34 -12.86
CA LYS A 37 0.98 -13.64 -12.39
C LYS A 37 1.95 -14.79 -12.63
N ALA A 38 2.72 -14.73 -13.71
CA ALA A 38 3.79 -15.68 -14.01
C ALA A 38 5.06 -15.44 -13.17
N GLY A 39 5.18 -14.29 -12.51
CA GLY A 39 6.37 -13.84 -11.77
C GLY A 39 7.52 -13.43 -12.69
N ARG A 40 7.23 -13.09 -13.95
CA ARG A 40 8.22 -12.71 -14.96
C ARG A 40 8.59 -11.24 -14.81
N VAL A 41 9.88 -10.97 -14.67
CA VAL A 41 10.40 -9.60 -14.60
C VAL A 41 10.59 -9.07 -16.00
N GLN A 42 9.99 -7.94 -16.29
CA GLN A 42 10.35 -7.16 -17.46
C GLN A 42 11.59 -6.33 -17.17
N PRO A 43 12.52 -6.17 -18.13
CA PRO A 43 13.62 -5.25 -18.00
C PRO A 43 13.09 -3.83 -17.80
N ASP A 44 13.29 -3.28 -16.60
CA ASP A 44 12.97 -1.90 -16.26
C ASP A 44 13.87 -1.39 -15.11
N THR A 45 13.75 -0.11 -14.82
CA THR A 45 14.53 0.61 -13.80
C THR A 45 13.82 0.71 -12.45
N SER A 46 12.73 -0.03 -12.22
CA SER A 46 12.00 0.01 -10.95
C SER A 46 12.87 -0.47 -9.78
N TYR A 47 12.68 0.07 -8.59
CA TYR A 47 13.48 -0.35 -7.43
C TYR A 47 13.24 -1.82 -7.07
N ILE A 48 14.29 -2.50 -6.60
CA ILE A 48 14.22 -3.89 -6.13
C ILE A 48 14.13 -3.90 -4.60
N TYR A 49 12.93 -4.21 -4.10
CA TYR A 49 12.61 -4.22 -2.67
C TYR A 49 13.19 -5.45 -1.95
N SER A 50 13.41 -5.31 -0.65
CA SER A 50 13.61 -6.45 0.25
C SER A 50 12.26 -6.98 0.72
N LEU A 51 12.19 -8.27 1.07
CA LEU A 51 10.99 -8.82 1.69
C LEU A 51 10.75 -8.13 3.06
N PRO A 52 9.52 -7.69 3.36
CA PRO A 52 9.22 -6.79 4.49
C PRO A 52 9.15 -7.49 5.86
N PHE A 53 9.91 -8.57 6.06
CA PHE A 53 9.86 -9.39 7.27
C PHE A 53 11.24 -9.90 7.68
N SER A 54 11.34 -10.42 8.90
CA SER A 54 12.61 -10.78 9.54
C SER A 54 13.52 -11.63 8.63
N PRO A 55 14.84 -11.39 8.61
CA PRO A 55 15.81 -12.27 7.95
C PRO A 55 15.59 -13.73 8.37
N LYS A 56 15.75 -14.67 7.43
CA LYS A 56 15.54 -16.12 7.61
C LYS A 56 14.12 -16.54 7.98
N SER A 57 13.16 -15.62 8.05
CA SER A 57 11.75 -15.97 8.19
C SER A 57 11.10 -16.21 6.83
N LYS A 58 10.03 -17.01 6.81
CA LYS A 58 9.37 -17.46 5.60
C LYS A 58 7.86 -17.40 5.73
N PHE A 59 7.19 -16.75 4.79
CA PHE A 59 5.74 -16.56 4.80
C PHE A 59 5.10 -16.89 3.46
N LEU A 60 3.85 -17.35 3.52
CA LEU A 60 3.03 -17.66 2.35
C LEU A 60 2.45 -16.37 1.81
N LEU A 61 2.72 -16.04 0.55
CA LEU A 61 2.00 -15.01 -0.17
C LEU A 61 0.66 -15.58 -0.64
N ILE A 62 -0.42 -15.07 -0.11
CA ILE A 62 -1.79 -15.57 -0.30
C ILE A 62 -2.51 -14.81 -1.41
N GLN A 63 -2.28 -13.50 -1.49
CA GLN A 63 -2.76 -12.63 -2.55
C GLN A 63 -1.59 -11.82 -3.08
N ALA A 64 -1.58 -11.59 -4.38
CA ALA A 64 -0.60 -10.77 -5.07
C ALA A 64 -1.30 -9.86 -6.08
N TYR A 65 -0.53 -9.28 -7.01
CA TYR A 65 -1.00 -8.37 -8.05
C TYR A 65 -2.22 -8.91 -8.79
N ASN A 66 -3.32 -8.15 -8.76
CA ASN A 66 -4.57 -8.42 -9.46
C ASN A 66 -5.13 -9.84 -9.18
N SER A 67 -5.09 -10.26 -7.92
CA SER A 67 -5.68 -11.52 -7.45
C SER A 67 -7.20 -11.40 -7.33
N LYS A 68 -7.94 -12.47 -7.64
CA LYS A 68 -9.41 -12.45 -7.75
C LYS A 68 -10.22 -12.21 -6.46
N MET A 69 -9.57 -12.19 -5.29
CA MET A 69 -10.25 -11.97 -4.00
C MET A 69 -10.39 -10.47 -3.74
N SER A 70 -9.73 -9.92 -2.72
CA SER A 70 -9.80 -8.47 -2.44
C SER A 70 -8.96 -7.62 -3.40
N HIS A 71 -7.94 -8.18 -4.07
CA HIS A 71 -7.02 -7.39 -4.91
C HIS A 71 -7.45 -7.26 -6.39
N ALA A 72 -8.75 -7.33 -6.69
CA ALA A 72 -9.21 -7.16 -8.07
C ALA A 72 -8.96 -5.71 -8.52
N GLY A 73 -8.04 -5.50 -9.46
CA GLY A 73 -7.60 -4.16 -9.88
C GLY A 73 -6.51 -3.51 -9.01
N GLU A 74 -6.06 -4.17 -7.94
CA GLU A 74 -5.02 -3.67 -7.03
C GLU A 74 -3.67 -4.34 -7.28
N LEU A 75 -2.57 -3.64 -7.00
CA LEU A 75 -1.21 -4.18 -7.09
C LEU A 75 -0.58 -4.42 -5.71
N SER A 76 -1.40 -4.95 -4.81
CA SER A 76 -1.03 -5.23 -3.42
C SER A 76 -0.61 -6.69 -3.19
N LEU A 77 0.05 -6.92 -2.06
CA LEU A 77 0.60 -8.19 -1.64
C LEU A 77 0.16 -8.51 -0.22
N ASP A 78 -0.44 -9.69 -0.03
CA ASP A 78 -0.82 -10.16 1.31
C ASP A 78 0.05 -11.34 1.70
N PHE A 79 0.82 -11.19 2.77
CA PHE A 79 1.61 -12.26 3.37
C PHE A 79 0.88 -12.80 4.59
N LYS A 80 0.58 -14.11 4.60
CA LYS A 80 -0.02 -14.76 5.77
C LYS A 80 0.98 -14.82 6.90
N MET A 81 0.71 -14.10 7.99
CA MET A 81 1.59 -13.94 9.14
C MET A 81 0.76 -14.01 10.43
N LYS A 82 1.31 -14.59 11.50
CA LYS A 82 0.65 -14.56 12.82
C LYS A 82 0.76 -13.14 13.39
N PRO A 83 -0.21 -12.65 14.17
CA PRO A 83 -0.02 -11.42 14.94
C PRO A 83 1.29 -11.47 15.74
N GLY A 84 1.99 -10.35 15.83
CA GLY A 84 3.32 -10.27 16.47
C GLY A 84 4.49 -10.69 15.58
N SER A 85 4.28 -11.06 14.31
CA SER A 85 5.40 -11.32 13.40
C SER A 85 6.12 -10.02 13.05
N LYS A 86 7.45 -10.01 13.12
CA LYS A 86 8.27 -8.82 12.91
C LYS A 86 8.22 -8.33 11.46
N ILE A 87 7.96 -7.03 11.29
CA ILE A 87 7.91 -6.32 10.01
C ILE A 87 9.11 -5.39 9.88
N PHE A 88 9.69 -5.37 8.69
CA PHE A 88 10.90 -4.62 8.38
C PHE A 88 10.68 -3.69 7.18
N ALA A 89 11.33 -2.52 7.21
CA ALA A 89 11.30 -1.58 6.10
C ALA A 89 11.89 -2.22 4.83
N ALA A 90 11.05 -2.41 3.82
CA ALA A 90 11.42 -3.05 2.56
C ALA A 90 12.41 -2.23 1.72
N ARG A 91 12.45 -0.92 1.95
CA ARG A 91 13.31 0.09 1.30
C ARG A 91 13.48 1.29 2.24
N GLU A 92 14.63 1.95 2.15
CA GLU A 92 14.94 3.20 2.87
C GLU A 92 13.98 4.35 2.53
N GLY A 93 13.77 5.26 3.48
CA GLY A 93 12.86 6.38 3.27
C GLY A 93 12.58 7.16 4.55
N VAL A 94 11.56 8.01 4.51
CA VAL A 94 11.07 8.78 5.65
C VAL A 94 9.66 8.31 6.01
N VAL A 95 9.38 8.15 7.30
CA VAL A 95 8.04 7.79 7.77
C VAL A 95 7.11 8.97 7.53
N GLU A 96 6.10 8.76 6.69
CA GLU A 96 5.11 9.77 6.34
C GLU A 96 3.93 9.77 7.28
N SER A 97 3.44 8.58 7.65
CA SER A 97 2.35 8.46 8.61
C SER A 97 2.36 7.14 9.36
N VAL A 98 1.86 7.15 10.59
CA VAL A 98 1.62 5.94 11.40
C VAL A 98 0.23 5.97 12.02
N LYS A 99 -0.38 4.79 12.15
CA LYS A 99 -1.56 4.55 12.99
C LYS A 99 -1.38 3.23 13.73
N GLU A 100 -1.57 3.22 15.04
CA GLU A 100 -1.40 2.01 15.85
C GLU A 100 -2.43 1.80 16.97
N ASN A 101 -3.38 2.70 17.11
CA ASN A 101 -4.26 2.74 18.29
C ASN A 101 -5.52 1.87 18.17
N SER A 102 -5.81 1.29 17.00
CA SER A 102 -7.01 0.46 16.82
C SER A 102 -6.79 -0.97 17.32
N ASP A 103 -7.78 -1.53 18.01
CA ASP A 103 -7.94 -2.97 18.29
C ASP A 103 -9.06 -3.61 17.45
N GLN A 104 -9.69 -2.86 16.56
CA GLN A 104 -10.83 -3.32 15.78
C GLN A 104 -10.39 -4.01 14.49
N GLY A 105 -11.11 -5.05 14.08
CA GLY A 105 -10.89 -5.71 12.80
C GLY A 105 -11.95 -6.74 12.43
N GLY A 106 -12.09 -7.00 11.14
CA GLY A 106 -13.03 -7.98 10.60
C GLY A 106 -13.56 -7.60 9.22
N LEU A 107 -14.65 -8.26 8.80
CA LEU A 107 -15.24 -8.10 7.46
C LEU A 107 -16.44 -7.14 7.41
N LYS A 108 -16.66 -6.34 8.46
CA LYS A 108 -17.68 -5.29 8.46
C LYS A 108 -17.10 -4.01 7.89
N SER A 109 -17.88 -3.30 7.07
CA SER A 109 -17.46 -2.04 6.43
C SER A 109 -17.10 -0.94 7.43
N GLU A 110 -17.63 -0.99 8.65
CA GLU A 110 -17.26 -0.07 9.73
C GLU A 110 -15.75 -0.10 10.06
N TYR A 111 -15.08 -1.25 9.85
CA TYR A 111 -13.65 -1.40 10.11
C TYR A 111 -12.74 -0.90 8.98
N MET A 112 -13.28 -0.32 7.90
CA MET A 112 -12.46 0.16 6.77
C MET A 112 -11.39 1.18 7.20
N ASN A 113 -11.70 2.02 8.18
CA ASN A 113 -10.77 3.04 8.67
C ASN A 113 -9.94 2.58 9.87
N ASP A 114 -10.10 1.34 10.34
CA ASP A 114 -9.46 0.82 11.56
C ASP A 114 -8.10 0.14 11.33
N GLY A 115 -7.61 0.12 10.09
CA GLY A 115 -6.31 -0.45 9.77
C GLY A 115 -5.17 0.34 10.40
N ASN A 116 -4.50 -0.23 11.40
CA ASN A 116 -3.20 0.24 11.84
C ASN A 116 -2.17 0.05 10.73
N HIS A 117 -1.30 1.02 10.56
CA HIS A 117 -0.38 1.08 9.43
C HIS A 117 0.88 1.88 9.68
N ILE A 118 1.85 1.67 8.79
CA ILE A 118 3.03 2.49 8.60
C ILE A 118 3.07 2.87 7.11
N ILE A 119 3.30 4.15 6.82
CA ILE A 119 3.48 4.67 5.45
C ILE A 119 4.89 5.27 5.37
N ILE A 120 5.68 4.83 4.39
CA ILE A 120 7.07 5.26 4.18
C ILE A 120 7.20 5.87 2.79
N ARG A 121 7.65 7.12 2.72
CA ARG A 121 8.00 7.81 1.48
C ARG A 121 9.46 7.58 1.12
N HIS A 122 9.71 7.19 -0.11
CA HIS A 122 11.05 6.97 -0.67
C HIS A 122 11.56 8.21 -1.41
N TYR A 123 12.87 8.26 -1.64
CA TYR A 123 13.53 9.41 -2.28
C TYR A 123 13.12 9.67 -3.74
N ASP A 124 12.60 8.65 -4.43
CA ASP A 124 12.02 8.80 -5.78
C ASP A 124 10.55 9.24 -5.77
N GLY A 125 10.01 9.59 -4.60
CA GLY A 125 8.63 10.02 -4.41
C GLY A 125 7.62 8.88 -4.29
N SER A 126 8.01 7.62 -4.53
CA SER A 126 7.16 6.45 -4.28
C SER A 126 6.87 6.27 -2.79
N VAL A 127 5.74 5.62 -2.49
CA VAL A 127 5.26 5.42 -1.12
C VAL A 127 4.96 3.95 -0.89
N ALA A 128 5.55 3.35 0.15
CA ALA A 128 5.26 1.99 0.59
C ALA A 128 4.36 2.00 1.83
N MET A 129 3.33 1.17 1.82
CA MET A 129 2.33 1.07 2.87
C MET A 129 2.30 -0.34 3.46
N TYR A 130 2.23 -0.42 4.78
CA TYR A 130 2.22 -1.65 5.57
C TYR A 130 0.97 -1.62 6.45
N TRP A 131 -0.01 -2.48 6.19
CA TRP A 131 -1.33 -2.43 6.82
C TRP A 131 -1.62 -3.65 7.70
N HIS A 132 -2.72 -3.54 8.44
CA HIS A 132 -3.25 -4.54 9.37
C HIS A 132 -2.29 -4.85 10.53
N LEU A 133 -1.54 -3.84 10.99
CA LEU A 133 -0.60 -3.98 12.10
C LEU A 133 -1.34 -4.22 13.42
N GLN A 134 -0.69 -4.82 14.42
CA GLN A 134 -1.33 -4.99 15.72
C GLN A 134 -1.44 -3.65 16.46
N LYS A 135 -2.37 -3.55 17.41
CA LYS A 135 -2.45 -2.41 18.34
C LYS A 135 -1.14 -2.23 19.09
N ASP A 136 -0.70 -0.98 19.26
CA ASP A 136 0.55 -0.60 19.93
C ASP A 136 1.78 -1.35 19.37
N GLY A 137 1.73 -1.64 18.06
CA GLY A 137 2.67 -2.50 17.35
C GLY A 137 3.70 -1.75 16.51
N VAL A 138 3.67 -0.42 16.45
CA VAL A 138 4.59 0.39 15.64
C VAL A 138 5.79 0.80 16.49
N LEU A 139 7.00 0.79 15.90
CA LEU A 139 8.28 0.97 16.62
C LEU A 139 9.05 2.23 16.19
N ILE A 140 8.39 3.11 15.46
CA ILE A 140 8.94 4.27 14.76
C ILE A 140 7.91 5.41 14.82
N ASN A 141 8.36 6.64 14.59
CA ASN A 141 7.51 7.83 14.60
C ASN A 141 7.42 8.47 13.22
N GLU A 142 6.37 9.25 12.98
CA GLU A 142 6.31 10.13 11.81
C GLU A 142 7.53 11.05 11.75
N GLY A 143 8.11 11.20 10.56
CA GLY A 143 9.34 11.96 10.33
C GLY A 143 10.64 11.18 10.52
N ASP A 144 10.61 9.95 11.06
CA ASP A 144 11.84 9.14 11.21
C ASP A 144 12.45 8.81 9.84
N SER A 145 13.77 8.97 9.72
CA SER A 145 14.53 8.49 8.56
C SER A 145 14.95 7.03 8.79
N LEU A 146 14.56 6.15 7.87
CA LEU A 146 14.74 4.71 7.98
C LEU A 146 15.75 4.19 6.96
N GLN A 147 16.62 3.31 7.43
CA GLN A 147 17.41 2.45 6.56
C GLN A 147 16.59 1.21 6.18
N LYS A 148 16.84 0.68 4.98
CA LYS A 148 16.30 -0.62 4.55
C LYS A 148 16.65 -1.70 5.57
N GLY A 149 15.68 -2.55 5.92
CA GLY A 149 15.86 -3.60 6.93
C GLY A 149 15.83 -3.10 8.37
N LYS A 150 15.37 -1.87 8.63
CA LYS A 150 14.98 -1.46 9.99
C LYS A 150 13.74 -2.24 10.43
N HIS A 151 13.73 -2.75 11.65
CA HIS A 151 12.54 -3.32 12.29
C HIS A 151 11.58 -2.17 12.65
N ILE A 152 10.37 -2.18 12.08
CA ILE A 152 9.43 -1.04 12.13
C ILE A 152 8.14 -1.35 12.88
N GLY A 153 7.81 -2.63 13.09
CA GLY A 153 6.61 -3.00 13.83
C GLY A 153 6.26 -4.47 13.74
N PHE A 154 5.02 -4.78 14.09
CA PHE A 154 4.51 -6.15 14.16
C PHE A 154 3.22 -6.31 13.37
N SER A 155 3.09 -7.44 12.64
CA SER A 155 1.85 -7.77 11.92
C SER A 155 0.71 -7.99 12.90
N GLY A 156 -0.52 -7.78 12.46
CA GLY A 156 -1.72 -7.95 13.26
C GLY A 156 -2.90 -8.45 12.45
N ASN A 157 -4.07 -7.91 12.75
CA ASN A 157 -5.32 -8.21 12.05
C ASN A 157 -6.35 -7.06 12.17
N THR A 158 -5.88 -5.82 12.28
CA THR A 158 -6.78 -4.66 12.47
C THR A 158 -7.36 -4.16 11.16
N GLY A 159 -8.48 -3.47 11.21
CA GLY A 159 -9.16 -2.92 10.05
C GLY A 159 -9.96 -3.94 9.25
N TYR A 160 -10.24 -3.61 8.00
CA TYR A 160 -10.99 -4.48 7.09
C TYR A 160 -10.15 -5.68 6.63
N SER A 161 -10.04 -6.69 7.50
CA SER A 161 -9.19 -7.87 7.32
C SER A 161 -9.93 -9.13 7.73
N ALA A 162 -9.93 -10.14 6.84
CA ALA A 162 -10.57 -11.43 7.08
C ALA A 162 -9.80 -12.30 8.09
N PHE A 163 -8.47 -12.19 8.12
CA PHE A 163 -7.58 -13.01 8.94
C PHE A 163 -6.18 -12.37 9.05
N PRO A 164 -5.35 -12.76 10.04
CA PRO A 164 -4.04 -12.14 10.23
C PRO A 164 -3.09 -12.26 9.03
N HIS A 165 -2.62 -11.11 8.56
CA HIS A 165 -1.68 -10.99 7.46
C HIS A 165 -1.00 -9.62 7.48
N LEU A 166 0.08 -9.47 6.69
CA LEU A 166 0.61 -8.17 6.30
C LEU A 166 0.10 -7.86 4.90
N HIS A 167 -0.61 -6.75 4.75
CA HIS A 167 -0.91 -6.16 3.45
C HIS A 167 0.16 -5.12 3.11
N PHE A 168 0.82 -5.30 1.97
CA PHE A 168 1.91 -4.46 1.48
C PHE A 168 1.58 -3.94 0.09
N GLN A 169 1.69 -2.62 -0.08
CA GLN A 169 1.35 -1.93 -1.32
C GLN A 169 2.37 -0.81 -1.57
N VAL A 170 2.63 -0.50 -2.84
CA VAL A 170 3.46 0.62 -3.24
C VAL A 170 2.74 1.46 -4.28
N GLN A 171 2.77 2.77 -4.10
CA GLN A 171 2.36 3.76 -5.08
C GLN A 171 3.58 4.51 -5.63
N ASP A 172 3.55 4.85 -6.92
CA ASP A 172 4.54 5.74 -7.51
C ASP A 172 4.33 7.21 -7.06
N ALA A 173 5.20 8.11 -7.49
CA ALA A 173 5.12 9.54 -7.15
C ALA A 173 3.82 10.24 -7.63
N SER A 174 3.04 9.61 -8.52
CA SER A 174 1.74 10.10 -8.99
C SER A 174 0.54 9.49 -8.25
N GLY A 175 0.79 8.72 -7.17
CA GLY A 175 -0.27 8.07 -6.38
C GLY A 175 -0.85 6.82 -7.06
N ARG A 176 -0.15 6.29 -8.06
CA ARG A 176 -0.59 5.12 -8.83
C ARG A 176 0.03 3.86 -8.27
N ASP A 177 -0.80 2.85 -7.99
CA ASP A 177 -0.35 1.51 -7.60
C ASP A 177 0.67 0.92 -8.58
N VAL A 178 1.77 0.36 -8.07
CA VAL A 178 2.80 -0.27 -8.88
C VAL A 178 3.17 -1.65 -8.35
N ALA A 179 3.34 -2.59 -9.28
CA ALA A 179 3.89 -3.90 -8.93
C ALA A 179 5.38 -3.77 -8.58
N THR A 180 5.80 -4.48 -7.55
CA THR A 180 7.14 -4.38 -6.94
C THR A 180 7.99 -5.61 -7.23
N ARG A 181 9.26 -5.39 -7.59
CA ARG A 181 10.23 -6.49 -7.75
C ARG A 181 10.95 -6.72 -6.42
N PHE A 182 11.25 -7.97 -6.08
CA PHE A 182 11.92 -8.33 -4.84
C PHE A 182 13.17 -9.15 -5.06
N TYR A 183 14.18 -8.93 -4.22
CA TYR A 183 15.25 -9.90 -4.03
C TYR A 183 14.71 -11.14 -3.33
N THR A 184 14.91 -12.31 -3.94
CA THR A 184 14.56 -13.61 -3.37
C THR A 184 15.72 -14.58 -3.53
N LYS A 185 15.68 -15.71 -2.83
CA LYS A 185 16.66 -16.81 -3.02
C LYS A 185 16.80 -17.30 -4.46
N LYS A 186 15.78 -17.07 -5.30
CA LYS A 186 15.79 -17.45 -6.72
C LYS A 186 16.03 -16.24 -7.65
N GLY A 187 16.70 -15.20 -7.15
CA GLY A 187 16.93 -13.95 -7.86
C GLY A 187 15.76 -12.98 -7.81
N VAL A 188 15.90 -11.88 -8.56
CA VAL A 188 14.91 -10.79 -8.64
C VAL A 188 13.65 -11.28 -9.34
N ARG A 189 12.47 -11.03 -8.74
CA ARG A 189 11.17 -11.43 -9.32
C ARG A 189 10.01 -10.58 -8.84
N TYR A 190 8.93 -10.56 -9.61
CA TYR A 190 7.60 -10.30 -9.06
C TYR A 190 7.13 -11.52 -8.28
N LEU A 191 6.45 -11.28 -7.17
CA LEU A 191 5.95 -12.36 -6.34
C LEU A 191 4.66 -12.96 -6.90
N ARG A 192 4.41 -14.22 -6.57
CA ARG A 192 3.30 -15.02 -7.07
C ARG A 192 2.47 -15.56 -5.90
N PRO A 193 1.14 -15.53 -6.01
CA PRO A 193 0.28 -16.06 -4.95
C PRO A 193 0.47 -17.58 -4.85
N GLY A 194 0.22 -18.13 -3.65
CA GLY A 194 0.39 -19.55 -3.34
C GLY A 194 1.85 -19.99 -3.22
N LYS A 195 2.80 -19.07 -3.08
CA LYS A 195 4.23 -19.37 -2.91
C LYS A 195 4.75 -18.85 -1.58
N TRP A 196 5.71 -19.59 -1.03
CA TRP A 196 6.41 -19.17 0.17
C TRP A 196 7.68 -18.39 -0.19
N TYR A 197 7.88 -17.26 0.49
CA TYR A 197 9.03 -16.39 0.31
C TYR A 197 9.81 -16.28 1.61
N GLU A 198 11.12 -16.44 1.51
CA GLU A 198 12.06 -16.37 2.63
C GLU A 198 12.94 -15.14 2.46
N ALA A 199 13.03 -14.32 3.51
CA ALA A 199 13.91 -13.16 3.54
C ALA A 199 15.37 -13.62 3.63
N GLY A 200 16.22 -12.97 2.82
CA GLY A 200 17.66 -13.21 2.76
C GLY A 200 18.38 -12.88 4.05
#